data_AF-A0A3M1VI38-F1
#
_entry.id   AF-A0A3M1VI38-F1
#
_cell.length_a   1.000
_cell.length_b   1.000
_cell.length_c   1.000
_cell.angle_alpha   90.00
_cell.angle_beta   90.00
_cell.angle_gamma   90.00
#
_symmetry.space_group_name_H-M   'P 1'
#
loop_
_entity.id
_entity.type
_entity.pdbx_description
1 polymer ?
#
loop_
_entity_poly.entity_id
_entity_poly.type
_entity_poly.pdbx_seq_one_letter_code
_entity_poly.pdbx_strand_id
1 'polypeptide(L)'
;MGDVRAVDPLIGRLGDDSRCVRAAACEALGSFGDARAVEALIGRLGDEDSDVRRAACVALRELGDARAVDPLIALLEDGRRRDRRVACAALGELGDARAVEPLIGRLG
;
A
#
# COMPACT_ATOMS: atom_id res chain seq x y z
N MET A 1 20.94 6.82 -3.54
CA MET A 1 20.81 7.45 -2.22
C MET A 1 19.69 8.48 -2.37
N GLY A 2 18.45 8.04 -2.18
CA GLY A 2 17.26 8.85 -2.42
C GLY A 2 17.25 10.00 -1.42
N ASP A 3 17.14 11.22 -1.93
CA ASP A 3 17.13 12.41 -1.09
C ASP A 3 15.87 12.38 -0.23
N VAL A 4 16.04 12.23 1.09
CA VAL A 4 14.96 12.23 2.09
C VAL A 4 14.07 13.47 1.99
N ARG A 5 14.54 14.53 1.32
CA ARG A 5 13.75 15.75 1.04
C ARG A 5 12.69 15.58 -0.05
N ALA A 6 12.74 14.52 -0.86
CA ALA A 6 11.77 14.26 -1.93
C ALA A 6 10.50 13.56 -1.45
N VAL A 7 10.53 12.97 -0.25
CA VAL A 7 9.41 12.19 0.32
C VAL A 7 8.20 13.08 0.62
N ASP A 8 8.41 14.23 1.28
CA ASP A 8 7.29 15.11 1.65
C ASP A 8 6.57 15.73 0.43
N PRO A 9 7.27 16.21 -0.62
CA PRO A 9 6.63 16.61 -1.88
C PRO A 9 5.84 15.49 -2.55
N LEU A 10 6.35 14.25 -2.53
CA LEU A 10 5.68 13.09 -3.12
C LEU A 10 4.44 12.67 -2.33
N ILE A 11 4.48 12.76 -0.99
CA ILE A 11 3.29 12.60 -0.14
C ILE A 11 2.21 13.62 -0.57
N GLY A 12 2.60 14.87 -0.85
CA GLY A 12 1.68 15.88 -1.38
C GLY A 12 1.06 15.52 -2.74
N ARG A 13 1.75 14.75 -3.58
CA ARG A 13 1.24 14.28 -4.89
C ARG A 13 0.24 13.14 -4.80
N LEU A 14 0.11 12.50 -3.64
CA LEU A 14 -0.91 11.46 -3.42
C LEU A 14 -2.34 12.01 -3.50
N GLY A 15 -2.53 13.33 -3.35
CA GLY A 15 -3.82 14.01 -3.48
C GLY A 15 -4.08 14.67 -4.83
N ASP A 16 -3.26 14.39 -5.86
CA ASP A 16 -3.42 15.00 -7.18
C ASP A 16 -4.69 14.51 -7.90
N ASP A 17 -5.31 15.39 -8.70
CA ASP A 17 -6.51 15.07 -9.48
C ASP A 17 -6.25 13.95 -10.50
N SER A 18 -5.02 13.87 -11.01
CA SER A 18 -4.62 12.84 -11.96
C SER A 18 -4.32 11.52 -11.27
N ARG A 19 -5.12 10.48 -11.55
CA ARG A 19 -4.85 9.10 -11.10
C ARG A 19 -3.42 8.63 -11.44
N CYS A 20 -2.88 9.06 -12.57
CA CYS A 20 -1.53 8.67 -13.00
C CYS A 20 -0.47 9.29 -12.09
N VAL A 21 -0.68 10.53 -11.65
CA VAL A 21 0.22 11.22 -10.72
C VAL A 21 0.13 10.58 -9.33
N ARG A 22 -1.08 10.25 -8.86
CA ARG A 22 -1.27 9.54 -7.59
C ARG A 22 -0.58 8.18 -7.58
N ALA A 23 -0.74 7.39 -8.65
CA ALA A 23 -0.10 6.07 -8.77
C ALA A 23 1.43 6.17 -8.82
N ALA A 24 1.96 7.08 -9.64
CA ALA A 24 3.41 7.31 -9.72
C ALA A 24 4.00 7.79 -8.39
N ALA A 25 3.25 8.61 -7.62
CA ALA A 25 3.66 9.02 -6.28
C ALA A 25 3.73 7.82 -5.32
N CYS A 26 2.75 6.91 -5.36
CA CYS A 26 2.79 5.68 -4.57
C CYS A 26 4.04 4.83 -4.89
N GLU A 27 4.28 4.56 -6.18
CA GLU A 27 5.43 3.76 -6.64
C GLU A 27 6.76 4.40 -6.23
N ALA A 28 6.89 5.71 -6.42
CA ALA A 28 8.09 6.44 -6.02
C ALA A 28 8.34 6.31 -4.51
N LEU A 29 7.30 6.51 -3.68
CA LEU A 29 7.40 6.41 -2.22
C LEU A 29 7.81 5.00 -1.75
N GLY A 30 7.29 3.96 -2.39
CA GLY A 30 7.71 2.57 -2.15
C GLY A 30 9.20 2.36 -2.43
N SER A 31 9.64 2.82 -3.61
CA SER A 31 11.05 2.74 -4.02
C SER A 31 12.00 3.58 -3.15
N PHE A 32 11.54 4.67 -2.55
CA PHE A 32 12.34 5.45 -1.61
C PHE A 32 12.57 4.73 -0.28
N GLY A 33 11.66 3.85 0.14
CA GLY A 33 11.80 3.09 1.38
C GLY A 33 11.69 3.93 2.66
N ASP A 34 11.13 5.15 2.59
CA ASP A 34 11.00 6.03 3.75
C ASP A 34 9.70 5.76 4.52
N ALA A 35 9.85 5.33 5.77
CA ALA A 35 8.75 4.99 6.67
C ALA A 35 7.76 6.15 6.94
N ARG A 36 8.14 7.41 6.66
CA ARG A 36 7.22 8.57 6.74
C ARG A 36 6.08 8.48 5.73
N ALA A 37 6.27 7.75 4.63
CA ALA A 37 5.25 7.58 3.60
C ALA A 37 4.14 6.59 3.98
N VAL A 38 4.36 5.75 5.00
CA VAL A 38 3.49 4.61 5.32
C VAL A 38 2.05 5.05 5.59
N GLU A 39 1.82 6.03 6.46
CA GLU A 39 0.47 6.53 6.78
C GLU A 39 -0.23 7.11 5.55
N ALA A 40 0.52 7.84 4.71
CA ALA A 40 -0.02 8.44 3.50
C ALA A 40 -0.41 7.39 2.45
N LEU A 41 0.40 6.33 2.31
CA LEU A 41 0.13 5.19 1.44
C LEU A 41 -1.04 4.33 1.95
N ILE A 42 -1.18 4.13 3.27
CA ILE A 42 -2.37 3.49 3.86
C ILE A 42 -3.63 4.25 3.45
N GLY A 43 -3.60 5.59 3.48
CA GLY A 43 -4.69 6.44 3.01
C GLY A 43 -5.02 6.32 1.51
N ARG A 44 -4.20 5.64 0.69
CA ARG A 44 -4.47 5.35 -0.73
C ARG A 44 -4.99 3.94 -1.00
N LEU A 45 -5.04 3.07 0.02
CA LEU A 45 -5.69 1.77 -0.09
C LEU A 45 -7.19 1.86 -0.42
N GLY A 46 -7.82 2.99 -0.10
CA GLY A 46 -9.22 3.31 -0.41
C GLY A 46 -9.43 4.23 -1.61
N ASP A 47 -8.40 4.47 -2.46
CA ASP A 47 -8.54 5.35 -3.62
C ASP A 47 -9.64 4.86 -4.57
N GLU A 48 -10.33 5.76 -5.27
CA GLU A 48 -11.36 5.41 -6.25
C GLU A 48 -10.78 4.58 -7.41
N ASP A 49 -9.53 4.85 -7.78
CA ASP A 49 -8.86 4.26 -8.92
C ASP A 49 -8.13 2.97 -8.52
N SER A 50 -8.36 1.90 -9.29
CA SER A 50 -7.76 0.59 -8.97
C SER A 50 -6.25 0.53 -9.18
N ASP A 51 -5.69 1.33 -10.09
CA ASP A 51 -4.25 1.37 -10.29
C ASP A 51 -3.57 2.08 -9.12
N VAL A 52 -4.17 3.14 -8.60
CA VAL A 52 -3.66 3.85 -7.41
C VAL A 52 -3.70 2.94 -6.18
N ARG A 53 -4.81 2.22 -5.95
CA ARG A 53 -4.89 1.24 -4.84
C ARG A 53 -3.82 0.16 -4.97
N ARG A 54 -3.60 -0.35 -6.18
CA ARG A 54 -2.57 -1.37 -6.44
C ARG A 54 -1.18 -0.82 -6.14
N ALA A 55 -0.86 0.38 -6.62
CA ALA A 55 0.43 1.02 -6.38
C ALA A 55 0.67 1.24 -4.88
N ALA A 56 -0.36 1.64 -4.12
CA ALA A 56 -0.28 1.80 -2.67
C ALA A 56 0.04 0.49 -1.94
N CYS A 57 -0.62 -0.62 -2.29
CA CYS A 57 -0.30 -1.93 -1.71
C CYS A 57 1.13 -2.37 -2.03
N VAL A 58 1.59 -2.17 -3.27
CA VAL A 58 2.95 -2.54 -3.68
C VAL A 58 3.98 -1.70 -2.90
N ALA A 59 3.75 -0.40 -2.77
CA ALA A 59 4.63 0.49 -2.03
C ALA A 59 4.69 0.13 -0.53
N LEU A 60 3.56 -0.19 0.10
CA LEU A 60 3.51 -0.64 1.50
C LEU A 60 4.25 -1.96 1.71
N ARG A 61 4.13 -2.89 0.75
CA ARG A 61 4.90 -4.13 0.73
C ARG A 61 6.40 -3.87 0.64
N GLU A 62 6.82 -2.99 -0.28
CA GLU A 62 8.23 -2.63 -0.46
C GLU A 62 8.83 -1.93 0.76
N LEU A 63 8.02 -1.13 1.46
CA LEU A 63 8.42 -0.49 2.71
C LEU A 63 8.63 -1.47 3.85
N GLY A 64 7.97 -2.64 3.82
CA GLY A 64 8.13 -3.66 4.85
C GLY A 64 7.65 -3.26 6.24
N ASP A 65 6.89 -2.16 6.36
CA ASP A 65 6.54 -1.59 7.65
C ASP A 65 5.33 -2.29 8.27
N ALA A 66 5.49 -2.76 9.51
CA ALA A 66 4.49 -3.49 10.28
C ALA A 66 3.17 -2.72 10.47
N ARG A 67 3.18 -1.38 10.35
CA ARG A 67 1.98 -0.54 10.41
C ARG A 67 1.03 -0.75 9.23
N ALA A 68 1.54 -1.26 8.10
CA ALA A 68 0.72 -1.56 6.93
C ALA A 68 -0.12 -2.84 7.09
N VAL A 69 0.20 -3.70 8.06
CA VAL A 69 -0.39 -5.04 8.19
C VAL A 69 -1.87 -4.98 8.53
N ASP A 70 -2.28 -4.26 9.58
CA ASP A 70 -3.68 -4.21 9.99
C ASP A 70 -4.58 -3.55 8.90
N PRO A 71 -4.16 -2.44 8.26
CA PRO A 71 -4.90 -1.87 7.12
C PRO A 71 -5.02 -2.82 5.92
N LEU A 72 -3.97 -3.59 5.61
CA LEU A 72 -4.01 -4.57 4.53
C LEU A 72 -4.91 -5.77 4.89
N ILE A 73 -4.97 -6.17 6.16
CA ILE A 73 -5.93 -7.19 6.64
C ILE A 73 -7.37 -6.67 6.47
N ALA A 74 -7.65 -5.44 6.89
CA ALA A 74 -8.97 -4.83 6.68
C ALA A 74 -9.34 -4.77 5.19
N LEU A 75 -8.39 -4.42 4.32
CA LEU A 75 -8.60 -4.43 2.87
C LEU A 75 -8.87 -5.85 2.32
N LEU A 76 -8.26 -6.87 2.90
CA LEU A 76 -8.51 -8.27 2.56
C LEU A 76 -9.92 -8.73 2.98
N GLU A 77 -10.42 -8.24 4.12
CA GLU A 77 -11.73 -8.60 4.65
C GLU A 77 -12.85 -7.87 3.91
N ASP A 78 -12.75 -6.54 3.81
CA ASP A 78 -13.83 -5.66 3.36
C ASP A 78 -13.67 -5.16 1.91
N GLY A 79 -12.49 -5.34 1.31
CA GLY A 79 -12.22 -4.89 -0.05
C GLY A 79 -12.99 -5.65 -1.13
N ARG A 80 -13.07 -5.08 -2.34
CA ARG A 80 -13.64 -5.78 -3.50
C ARG A 80 -12.72 -6.93 -3.92
N ARG A 81 -13.24 -7.91 -4.67
CA ARG A 81 -12.45 -9.09 -5.13
C ARG A 81 -11.07 -8.75 -5.73
N ARG A 82 -10.94 -7.63 -6.45
CA ARG A 82 -9.66 -7.19 -7.02
C ARG A 82 -8.70 -6.67 -5.95
N ASP A 83 -9.20 -5.86 -5.02
CA ASP A 83 -8.42 -5.24 -3.96
C ASP A 83 -7.93 -6.30 -2.96
N ARG A 84 -8.76 -7.31 -2.68
CA ARG A 84 -8.40 -8.48 -1.85
C ARG A 84 -7.19 -9.25 -2.38
N ARG A 85 -7.09 -9.46 -3.70
CA ARG A 85 -5.97 -10.19 -4.30
C ARG A 85 -4.65 -9.44 -4.10
N VAL A 86 -4.69 -8.12 -4.22
CA VAL A 86 -3.51 -7.28 -4.04
C VAL A 86 -3.11 -7.22 -2.56
N ALA A 87 -4.08 -7.08 -1.66
CA ALA A 87 -3.84 -7.14 -0.21
C ALA A 87 -3.24 -8.48 0.22
N CYS A 88 -3.78 -9.59 -0.30
CA CYS A 88 -3.28 -10.94 -0.06
C CYS A 88 -1.82 -11.11 -0.50
N ALA A 89 -1.45 -10.59 -1.68
CA ALA A 89 -0.09 -10.64 -2.17
C ALA A 89 0.86 -9.81 -1.31
N ALA A 90 0.47 -8.58 -0.97
CA ALA A 90 1.26 -7.69 -0.11
C ALA A 90 1.49 -8.31 1.27
N LEU A 91 0.45 -8.86 1.90
CA LEU A 91 0.53 -9.53 3.21
C LEU A 91 1.40 -10.79 3.18
N GLY A 92 1.28 -11.61 2.13
CA GLY A 92 2.09 -12.82 1.98
C GLY A 92 3.58 -12.51 1.79
N GLU A 93 3.90 -11.43 1.07
CA GLU A 93 5.28 -10.98 0.87
C GLU A 93 5.86 -10.22 2.07
N LEU A 94 5.02 -9.53 2.86
CA LEU A 94 5.42 -8.93 4.13
C LEU A 94 5.84 -9.98 5.17
N GLY A 95 5.32 -11.21 5.04
CA GLY A 95 5.71 -12.34 5.89
C GLY A 95 5.34 -12.18 7.37
N ASP A 96 4.46 -11.23 7.70
CA ASP A 96 4.02 -10.99 9.07
C ASP A 96 3.05 -12.09 9.51
N ALA A 97 3.34 -12.73 10.63
CA ALA A 97 2.53 -13.81 11.19
C ALA A 97 1.07 -13.41 11.45
N ARG A 98 0.81 -12.11 11.70
CA ARG A 98 -0.56 -11.58 11.88
C ARG A 98 -1.43 -11.74 10.63
N ALA A 99 -0.83 -11.85 9.46
CA ALA A 99 -1.55 -12.06 8.21
C ALA A 99 -1.94 -13.51 7.93
N VAL A 100 -1.38 -14.48 8.66
CA VAL A 100 -1.53 -15.91 8.36
C VAL A 100 -2.98 -16.38 8.53
N GLU A 101 -3.62 -16.04 9.66
CA GLU A 101 -5.01 -16.39 9.94
C GLU A 101 -5.99 -15.78 8.90
N PRO A 102 -5.94 -14.47 8.59
CA PRO A 102 -6.76 -13.87 7.53
C PRO A 102 -6.56 -14.49 6.14
N LEU A 103 -5.32 -14.88 5.80
CA LEU A 103 -5.00 -15.50 4.52
C LEU A 103 -5.60 -16.92 4.42
N ILE A 104 -5.49 -17.73 5.47
CA ILE A 104 -6.05 -19.09 5.53
C ILE A 104 -7.58 -19.03 5.40
N GLY A 105 -8.24 -18.13 6.11
CA GLY A 105 -9.70 -17.98 6.07
C GLY A 105 -10.28 -17.53 4.71
N ARG A 106 -9.44 -17.07 3.78
CA ARG A 106 -9.85 -16.65 2.42
C ARG A 106 -9.42 -17.60 1.30
N LEU A 107 -8.52 -18.54 1.58
CA LEU A 107 -8.11 -19.61 0.66
C LEU A 107 -8.95 -20.89 0.79
N GLY A 108 -9.78 -20.98 1.84
CA GLY A 108 -10.78 -22.03 2.07
C GLY A 108 -12.14 -21.77 1.44
#